data_AF-A0A9D2IPF8-F1
#
_entry.id   AF-A0A9D2IPF8-F1
#
_cell.length_a   1.000
_cell.length_b   1.000
_cell.length_c   1.000
_cell.angle_alpha   90.00
_cell.angle_beta   90.00
_cell.angle_gamma   90.00
#
_symmetry.space_group_name_H-M   'P 1'
#
loop_
_entity.id
_entity.type
_entity.pdbx_description
1 polymer ?
#
loop_
_entity_poly.entity_id
_entity_poly.type
_entity_poly.pdbx_seq_one_letter_code
_entity_poly.pdbx_strand_id
1 'polypeptide(L)'
;TVVVLLGGHDKGTELETLAEAVRGRCRAAVCFGEAGERIARALERVPSDLAVLRAPHLSEAFSAAAAEARPGETVLLSPACSSFDEFSNMAERGRRFKGLVAGLSAGERS
;
A
#
# COMPACT_ATOMS: atom_id res chain seq x y z
N THR A 1 11.13 10.33 -1.27
CA THR A 1 10.04 9.82 -2.14
C THR A 1 9.38 8.64 -1.47
N VAL A 2 8.09 8.39 -1.74
CA VAL A 2 7.27 7.40 -1.02
C VAL A 2 6.80 6.28 -1.95
N VAL A 3 6.83 5.04 -1.44
CA VAL A 3 6.08 3.89 -1.96
C VAL A 3 4.91 3.64 -1.02
N VAL A 4 3.67 3.74 -1.50
CA VAL A 4 2.48 3.66 -0.65
C VAL A 4 1.77 2.31 -0.81
N LEU A 5 1.36 1.71 0.31
CA LEU A 5 0.47 0.55 0.34
C LEU A 5 -0.98 1.03 0.55
N LEU A 6 -1.84 0.75 -0.43
CA LEU A 6 -3.25 1.14 -0.45
C LEU A 6 -4.11 -0.11 -0.55
N GLY A 7 -5.15 -0.26 0.26
CA GLY A 7 -5.93 -1.50 0.23
C GLY A 7 -6.86 -1.63 1.42
N GLY A 8 -7.68 -2.68 1.39
CA GLY A 8 -8.71 -2.94 2.40
C GLY A 8 -10.04 -3.33 1.78
N HIS A 9 -11.13 -3.05 2.48
CA HIS A 9 -12.50 -3.33 2.01
C HIS A 9 -13.06 -2.17 1.18
N ASP A 10 -13.80 -2.49 0.12
CA ASP A 10 -14.40 -1.48 -0.75
C ASP A 10 -15.69 -0.94 -0.12
N LYS A 11 -15.64 0.32 0.33
CA LYS A 11 -16.79 1.01 0.93
C LYS A 11 -17.50 1.96 -0.03
N GLY A 12 -17.18 1.96 -1.31
CA GLY A 12 -17.74 2.97 -2.21
C GLY A 12 -17.09 4.35 -2.08
N THR A 13 -15.97 4.48 -1.35
CA THR A 13 -15.30 5.76 -1.14
C THR A 13 -14.83 6.38 -2.46
N GLU A 14 -14.91 7.71 -2.56
CA GLU A 14 -14.37 8.46 -3.69
C GLU A 14 -12.85 8.33 -3.75
N LEU A 15 -12.33 7.89 -4.90
CA LEU A 15 -10.90 7.58 -5.07
C LEU A 15 -10.16 8.61 -5.92
N GLU A 16 -10.86 9.57 -6.53
CA GLU A 16 -10.24 10.60 -7.35
C GLU A 16 -9.33 11.51 -6.54
N THR A 17 -9.77 11.99 -5.38
CA THR A 17 -8.93 12.79 -4.47
C THR A 17 -7.73 11.99 -3.94
N LEU A 18 -7.92 10.69 -3.70
CA LEU A 18 -6.82 9.80 -3.32
C LEU A 18 -5.80 9.68 -4.46
N ALA A 19 -6.28 9.49 -5.69
CA ALA A 19 -5.42 9.34 -6.86
C ALA A 19 -4.60 10.60 -7.14
N GLU A 20 -5.21 11.77 -7.02
CA GLU A 20 -4.53 13.06 -7.14
C GLU A 20 -3.47 13.29 -6.05
N ALA A 21 -3.74 12.88 -4.81
CA ALA A 21 -2.78 13.02 -3.73
C ALA A 21 -1.59 12.06 -3.89
N VAL A 22 -1.85 10.82 -4.33
CA VAL A 22 -0.84 9.78 -4.49
C VAL A 22 0.11 10.13 -5.64
N ARG A 23 -0.41 10.53 -6.80
CA ARG A 23 0.42 10.86 -7.97
C ARG A 23 1.40 12.01 -7.73
N GLY A 24 1.05 12.96 -6.86
CA GLY A 24 1.90 14.13 -6.57
C GLY A 24 3.01 13.88 -5.56
N ARG A 25 2.98 12.75 -4.84
CA ARG A 25 3.84 12.51 -3.66
C ARG A 25 4.51 11.14 -3.64
N CYS A 26 3.97 10.18 -4.37
CA CYS A 26 4.42 8.80 -4.38
C CYS A 26 5.05 8.47 -5.74
N ARG A 27 6.10 7.64 -5.71
CA ARG A 27 6.67 7.05 -6.93
C ARG A 27 5.96 5.78 -7.32
N ALA A 28 5.51 5.02 -6.32
CA ALA A 28 4.78 3.78 -6.54
C ALA A 28 3.64 3.63 -5.54
N ALA A 29 2.59 2.93 -5.95
CA ALA A 29 1.46 2.53 -5.14
C ALA A 29 1.22 1.03 -5.31
N VAL A 30 1.24 0.28 -4.21
CA VAL A 30 0.88 -1.15 -4.20
C VAL A 30 -0.53 -1.29 -3.65
N CYS A 31 -1.44 -1.69 -4.53
CA CYS A 31 -2.85 -1.83 -4.25
C CYS A 31 -3.16 -3.27 -3.81
N PHE A 32 -3.84 -3.47 -2.69
CA PHE A 32 -4.07 -4.81 -2.13
C PHE A 32 -5.45 -5.03 -1.52
N GLY A 33 -5.80 -6.30 -1.31
CA GLY A 33 -7.10 -6.71 -0.79
C GLY A 33 -8.25 -6.43 -1.75
N GLU A 34 -9.48 -6.52 -1.24
CA GLU A 34 -10.71 -6.41 -2.03
C GLU A 34 -10.84 -5.07 -2.79
N ALA A 35 -10.51 -3.96 -2.14
CA ALA A 35 -10.51 -2.64 -2.77
C ALA A 35 -9.32 -2.41 -3.73
N GLY A 36 -8.32 -3.29 -3.72
CA GLY A 36 -7.06 -3.10 -4.44
C GLY A 36 -7.25 -2.87 -5.93
N GLU A 37 -8.11 -3.65 -6.58
CA GLU A 37 -8.37 -3.52 -8.03
C GLU A 37 -9.06 -2.19 -8.37
N ARG A 38 -10.02 -1.75 -7.54
CA ARG A 38 -10.72 -0.48 -7.73
C ARG A 38 -9.78 0.71 -7.53
N ILE A 39 -8.93 0.66 -6.50
CA ILE A 39 -7.90 1.68 -6.24
C ILE A 39 -6.91 1.77 -7.40
N ALA A 40 -6.40 0.62 -7.86
CA ALA A 40 -5.45 0.58 -8.96
C ALA A 40 -6.02 1.20 -10.24
N ARG A 41 -7.27 0.87 -10.59
CA ARG A 41 -7.97 1.47 -11.74
C ARG A 41 -8.15 2.98 -11.58
N ALA A 42 -8.46 3.48 -10.39
CA ALA A 42 -8.59 4.91 -10.15
C ALA A 42 -7.26 5.64 -10.35
N LEU A 43 -6.14 5.03 -9.92
CA LEU A 43 -4.80 5.58 -10.12
C LEU A 43 -4.39 5.58 -11.60
N GLU A 44 -4.66 4.49 -12.31
CA GLU A 44 -4.29 4.32 -13.74
C GLU A 44 -5.11 5.20 -14.69
N ARG A 45 -6.31 5.60 -14.30
CA ARG A 45 -7.16 6.51 -15.08
C ARG A 45 -6.55 7.89 -15.29
N VAL A 46 -5.63 8.29 -14.42
CA VAL A 46 -4.98 9.59 -14.48
C VAL A 46 -3.53 9.40 -14.98
N PRO A 47 -3.16 9.95 -16.14
CA PRO A 47 -1.79 9.85 -16.64
C PRO A 47 -0.78 10.40 -15.62
N SER A 48 0.21 9.57 -15.26
CA SER A 48 1.31 9.93 -14.36
C SER A 48 2.47 8.92 -14.46
N ASP A 49 3.63 9.27 -13.93
CA ASP A 49 4.79 8.37 -13.79
C ASP A 49 4.68 7.42 -12.56
N LEU A 50 3.51 7.37 -11.93
CA LEU A 50 3.26 6.53 -10.76
C LEU A 50 3.25 5.06 -11.18
N ALA A 51 4.14 4.26 -10.60
CA ALA A 51 4.07 2.81 -10.74
C ALA A 51 2.92 2.24 -9.92
N VAL A 52 1.94 1.61 -10.57
CA VAL A 52 0.78 0.99 -9.90
C VAL A 52 0.95 -0.52 -9.90
N LEU A 53 1.12 -1.10 -8.71
CA LEU A 53 1.30 -2.53 -8.48
C LEU A 53 0.05 -3.09 -7.80
N ARG A 54 -0.20 -4.39 -7.98
CA ARG A 54 -1.32 -5.11 -7.36
C ARG A 54 -0.80 -6.29 -6.56
N ALA A 55 -1.41 -6.56 -5.40
CA ALA A 55 -1.10 -7.70 -4.56
C ALA A 55 -2.37 -8.25 -3.89
N PRO A 56 -2.45 -9.56 -3.61
CA PRO A 56 -3.66 -10.15 -3.03
C PRO A 56 -3.85 -9.73 -1.56
N HIS A 57 -2.80 -9.78 -0.74
CA HIS A 57 -2.85 -9.49 0.70
C HIS A 57 -1.74 -8.54 1.14
N LEU A 58 -1.82 -8.06 2.39
CA LEU A 58 -0.86 -7.09 2.94
C LEU A 58 0.60 -7.58 2.91
N SER A 59 0.85 -8.88 3.10
CA SER A 59 2.22 -9.44 3.16
C SER A 59 2.92 -9.37 1.80
N GLU A 60 2.19 -9.72 0.74
CA GLU A 60 2.60 -9.67 -0.64
C GLU A 60 2.74 -8.22 -1.09
N ALA A 61 1.81 -7.35 -0.66
CA ALA A 61 1.88 -5.92 -0.92
C ALA A 61 3.14 -5.30 -0.32
N PHE A 62 3.44 -5.67 0.93
CA PHE A 62 4.66 -5.23 1.61
C PHE A 62 5.93 -5.73 0.91
N SER A 63 5.94 -7.00 0.51
CA SER A 63 7.09 -7.60 -0.20
C SER A 63 7.34 -6.90 -1.54
N ALA A 64 6.28 -6.62 -2.30
CA ALA A 64 6.36 -5.86 -3.55
C ALA A 64 6.84 -4.42 -3.30
N ALA A 65 6.33 -3.73 -2.27
CA ALA A 65 6.77 -2.39 -1.93
C ALA A 65 8.23 -2.34 -1.47
N ALA A 66 8.68 -3.34 -0.72
CA ALA A 66 10.07 -3.44 -0.28
C ALA A 66 11.02 -3.70 -1.46
N ALA A 67 10.63 -4.54 -2.42
CA ALA A 67 11.39 -4.79 -3.65
C ALA A 67 11.43 -3.55 -4.58
N GLU A 68 10.35 -2.77 -4.59
CA GLU A 68 10.27 -1.54 -5.38
C GLU A 68 11.03 -0.38 -4.71
N ALA A 69 11.01 -0.28 -3.38
CA ALA A 69 11.65 0.80 -2.64
C ALA A 69 13.16 0.87 -2.88
N ARG A 70 13.67 2.09 -3.05
CA ARG A 70 15.11 2.37 -3.20
C ARG A 70 15.70 2.89 -1.88
N PRO A 71 17.02 2.78 -1.66
CA PRO A 71 17.67 3.38 -0.51
C PRO A 71 17.29 4.86 -0.33
N GLY A 72 16.87 5.23 0.88
CA GLY A 72 16.42 6.59 1.21
C GLY A 72 14.95 6.88 0.92
N GLU A 73 14.18 5.92 0.41
CA GLU A 73 12.72 6.03 0.27
C GLU A 73 11.96 5.45 1.46
N THR A 74 10.70 5.87 1.60
CA THR A 74 9.81 5.41 2.67
C THR A 74 8.73 4.51 2.10
N VAL A 75 8.56 3.32 2.70
CA VAL A 75 7.37 2.49 2.51
C VAL A 75 6.31 2.90 3.52
N LEU A 76 5.18 3.41 3.05
CA LEU A 76 4.08 3.92 3.87
C LEU A 76 2.85 3.02 3.76
N LEU A 77 2.35 2.54 4.89
CA LEU A 77 1.03 1.91 4.95
C LEU A 77 -0.07 2.96 5.18
N SER A 78 -0.90 3.24 4.17
CA SER A 78 -1.97 4.24 4.23
C SER A 78 -3.27 3.74 3.56
N PRO A 79 -4.01 2.82 4.19
CA PRO A 79 -5.10 2.08 3.55
C PRO A 79 -6.40 2.87 3.28
N ALA A 80 -6.38 4.20 3.37
CA ALA A 80 -7.48 5.10 2.98
C ALA A 80 -8.87 4.89 3.64
N CYS A 81 -9.08 3.90 4.54
CA CYS A 81 -10.36 3.68 5.20
C CYS A 81 -10.31 3.00 6.58
N SER A 82 -11.36 3.21 7.38
CA SER A 82 -11.46 2.97 8.83
C SER A 82 -12.09 1.64 9.28
N SER A 83 -12.43 0.69 8.42
CA SER A 83 -12.76 -0.68 8.87
C SER A 83 -12.39 -1.71 7.81
N PHE A 84 -11.91 -2.87 8.25
CA PHE A 84 -11.22 -3.89 7.45
C PHE A 84 -11.86 -5.27 7.65
N ASP A 85 -11.87 -6.08 6.59
CA ASP A 85 -12.29 -7.50 6.61
C ASP A 85 -11.15 -8.50 6.85
N GLU A 86 -9.89 -8.13 6.60
CA GLU A 86 -8.73 -9.03 6.82
C GLU A 86 -8.18 -8.99 8.26
N PHE A 87 -8.46 -7.91 9.00
CA PHE A 87 -8.00 -7.70 10.36
C PHE A 87 -9.12 -7.10 11.19
N SER A 88 -9.29 -7.57 12.42
CA SER A 88 -10.39 -7.15 13.29
C SER A 88 -10.32 -5.67 13.68
N ASN A 89 -9.16 -5.02 13.54
CA ASN A 89 -8.98 -3.59 13.78
C ASN A 89 -7.68 -3.03 13.17
N MET A 90 -7.58 -1.70 13.15
CA MET A 90 -6.40 -0.95 12.72
C MET A 90 -5.13 -1.33 13.48
N ALA A 91 -5.24 -1.63 14.79
CA ALA A 91 -4.08 -1.98 15.61
C ALA A 91 -3.47 -3.33 15.21
N GLU A 92 -4.29 -4.32 14.85
CA GLU A 92 -3.83 -5.61 14.37
C GLU A 92 -3.07 -5.49 13.05
N ARG A 93 -3.61 -4.74 12.09
CA ARG A 93 -2.92 -4.44 10.83
C ARG A 93 -1.58 -3.74 11.08
N GLY A 94 -1.55 -2.75 11.97
CA GLY A 94 -0.31 -2.08 12.38
C GLY A 94 0.70 -3.04 13.02
N ARG A 95 0.25 -3.99 13.85
CA ARG A 95 1.11 -5.04 14.41
C ARG A 95 1.67 -5.96 13.33
N ARG A 96 0.85 -6.37 12.35
CA ARG A 96 1.31 -7.19 11.22
C ARG A 96 2.35 -6.48 10.37
N PHE A 97 2.09 -5.22 10.02
CA PHE A 97 3.07 -4.39 9.31
C PHE A 97 4.39 -4.26 10.09
N LYS A 98 4.33 -3.97 11.40
CA LYS A 98 5.53 -3.94 12.25
C LYS A 98 6.26 -5.27 12.28
N GLY A 99 5.54 -6.39 12.31
CA GLY A 99 6.12 -7.73 12.23
C GLY A 99 6.87 -7.98 10.92
N LEU A 100 6.28 -7.56 9.79
CA LEU A 100 6.91 -7.65 8.47
C LEU A 100 8.19 -6.78 8.39
N VAL A 101 8.13 -5.55 8.91
CA VAL A 101 9.29 -4.66 9.00
C VAL A 101 10.40 -5.28 9.87
N ALA A 102 10.05 -5.83 11.03
CA ALA A 102 11.03 -6.48 11.91
C ALA A 102 11.67 -7.71 11.27
N GLY A 103 10.93 -8.45 10.43
CA GLY A 103 11.43 -9.59 9.67
C GLY A 103 12.50 -9.21 8.63
N LEU A 104 12.34 -8.06 7.96
CA LEU A 104 13.38 -7.54 7.03
C LEU A 104 14.67 -7.20 7.77
N SER A 105 14.57 -6.49 8.90
CA SER A 105 15.76 -6.09 9.68
C SER A 105 16.49 -7.27 10.34
N ALA A 106 15.86 -8.44 10.44
CA ALA A 106 16.50 -9.67 10.91
C ALA A 106 17.26 -10.41 9.80
N GLY A 107 16.83 -10.26 8.53
CA GLY A 107 17.50 -10.85 7.37
C GLY A 107 18.81 -10.15 6.98
N GLU A 108 19.02 -8.90 7.39
CA GLU A 108 20.29 -8.17 7.16
C GLU A 108 21.38 -8.48 8.22
N ARG A 109 21.12 -9.39 9.16
CA ARG A 109 22.08 -9.84 10.19
C ARG A 109 22.51 -11.31 10.05
N SER A 110 22.55 -11.84 8.83
CA SER A 110 23.15 -13.15 8.53
C SER A 110 24.02 -13.09 7.29
#